data_AF-A0A645H1Y0-F1
#
_entry.id   AF-A0A645H1Y0-F1
#
_cell.length_a   1.000
_cell.length_b   1.000
_cell.length_c   1.000
_cell.angle_alpha   90.00
_cell.angle_beta   90.00
_cell.angle_gamma   90.00
#
_symmetry.space_group_name_H-M   'P 1'
#
loop_
_entity.id
_entity.type
_entity.pdbx_description
1 polymer ?
#
loop_
_entity_poly.entity_id
_entity_poly.type
_entity_poly.pdbx_seq_one_letter_code
_entity_poly.pdbx_strand_id
1 'polypeptide(L)' 'MAIGQGANTLFANNASDLQTNKSGMVTIDEATGKTSKTGVYAGGDLVTGAATVVQAINGGRKAAHAINEYLNTL' A
#
# COMPACT_ATOMS: atom_id res chain seq x y z
N MET A 1 -13.60 2.57 22.75
CA MET A 1 -14.49 3.16 21.72
C MET A 1 -14.29 2.38 20.42
N ALA A 2 -15.34 1.91 19.76
CA ALA A 2 -15.28 1.07 18.55
C ALA A 2 -15.81 1.83 17.31
N ILE A 3 -15.16 2.94 16.96
CA ILE A 3 -15.61 3.89 15.92
C ILE A 3 -14.77 3.84 14.63
N GLY A 4 -13.99 2.77 14.44
CA GLY A 4 -13.04 2.65 13.33
C GLY A 4 -11.62 3.12 13.69
N GLN A 5 -10.69 2.90 12.77
CA GLN A 5 -9.27 3.24 12.89
C GLN A 5 -8.80 3.97 11.61
N GLY A 6 -7.81 4.84 11.76
CA GLY A 6 -7.16 5.54 10.64
C GLY A 6 -5.75 5.05 10.38
N ALA A 7 -5.19 5.44 9.24
CA ALA A 7 -3.79 5.16 8.91
C ALA A 7 -2.83 5.95 9.81
N ASN A 8 -1.70 5.35 10.19
CA ASN A 8 -0.61 6.05 10.85
C ASN A 8 0.18 6.88 9.82
N THR A 9 0.08 8.21 9.83
CA THR A 9 0.65 9.07 8.79
C THR A 9 2.16 9.36 8.93
N LEU A 10 2.83 8.87 9.98
CA LEU A 10 4.24 9.18 10.21
C LEU A 10 5.16 8.73 9.07
N PHE A 11 4.84 7.62 8.39
CA PHE A 11 5.62 7.14 7.25
C PHE A 11 5.54 8.11 6.05
N ALA A 12 4.39 8.76 5.86
CA ALA A 12 4.16 9.67 4.73
C ALA A 12 4.90 11.00 4.93
N ASN A 13 5.00 11.48 6.17
CA ASN A 13 5.72 12.72 6.50
C ASN A 13 7.23 12.62 6.20
N ASN A 14 7.80 11.41 6.26
CA ASN A 14 9.23 11.18 6.07
C ASN A 14 9.60 10.67 4.67
N ALA A 15 8.61 10.46 3.79
CA ALA A 15 8.81 9.94 2.45
C ALA A 15 8.20 10.90 1.41
N SER A 16 8.98 11.90 1.00
CA SER A 16 8.52 12.94 0.06
C SER A 16 8.13 12.41 -1.33
N ASP A 17 8.58 11.21 -1.69
CA ASP A 17 8.29 10.52 -2.94
C ASP A 17 7.15 9.49 -2.82
N LEU A 18 6.49 9.39 -1.67
CA LEU A 18 5.37 8.50 -1.43
C LEU A 18 4.05 9.28 -1.39
N GLN A 19 3.22 9.09 -2.42
CA GLN A 19 1.91 9.72 -2.53
C GLN A 19 0.89 9.05 -1.62
N THR A 20 0.18 9.88 -0.87
CA THR A 20 -0.98 9.46 -0.07
C THR A 20 -2.23 10.25 -0.46
N ASN A 21 -3.40 9.65 -0.26
CA ASN A 21 -4.66 10.38 -0.41
C ASN A 21 -4.95 11.28 0.82
N LYS A 22 -6.07 12.01 0.78
CA LYS A 22 -6.49 12.94 1.85
C LYS A 22 -6.67 12.27 3.23
N SER A 23 -6.87 10.96 3.25
CA SER A 23 -7.04 10.16 4.47
C SER A 23 -5.72 9.57 4.99
N GLY A 24 -4.58 9.94 4.40
CA GLY A 24 -3.25 9.46 4.81
C GLY A 24 -2.92 8.05 4.33
N MET A 25 -3.71 7.52 3.39
CA MET A 25 -3.57 6.17 2.86
C MET A 25 -2.67 6.15 1.63
N VAL A 26 -1.91 5.08 1.44
CA VAL A 26 -0.96 4.99 0.31
C VAL A 26 -1.73 4.78 -1.00
N THR A 27 -1.43 5.61 -1.98
CA THR A 27 -1.94 5.43 -3.34
C THR A 27 -1.08 4.39 -4.07
N ILE A 28 -1.74 3.46 -4.76
CA ILE A 28 -1.08 2.40 -5.53
C ILE A 28 -1.67 2.25 -6.93
N ASP A 29 -0.94 1.54 -7.79
CA ASP A 29 -1.51 0.80 -8.92
C ASP A 29 -2.22 -0.46 -8.40
N GLU A 30 -3.53 -0.58 -8.62
CA GLU A 30 -4.35 -1.67 -8.05
C GLU A 30 -4.05 -3.07 -8.60
N ALA A 31 -3.43 -3.15 -9.78
CA ALA A 31 -3.07 -4.42 -10.39
C ALA A 31 -1.78 -4.99 -9.76
N THR A 32 -0.84 -4.10 -9.42
CA THR A 32 0.53 -4.48 -9.03
C THR A 32 0.88 -4.17 -7.57
N GLY A 33 0.16 -3.27 -6.90
CA GLY A 33 0.52 -2.77 -5.58
C GLY A 33 1.65 -1.74 -5.58
N LYS A 34 2.12 -1.28 -6.75
CA LYS A 34 3.20 -0.29 -6.87
C LYS A 34 2.78 1.07 -6.33
N THR A 35 3.62 1.66 -5.49
CA THR A 35 3.44 3.04 -5.02
C THR A 35 4.10 4.03 -5.98
N SER A 36 3.98 5.33 -5.72
CA SER A 36 4.74 6.37 -6.45
C SER A 36 6.25 6.30 -6.20
N LYS A 37 6.70 5.62 -5.13
CA LYS A 37 8.11 5.46 -4.80
C LYS A 37 8.64 4.17 -5.43
N THR A 38 9.65 4.29 -6.29
CA THR A 38 10.27 3.16 -6.99
C THR A 38 10.77 2.11 -5.99
N GLY A 39 10.43 0.84 -6.26
CA GLY A 39 10.81 -0.29 -5.40
C GLY A 39 9.95 -0.44 -4.14
N VAL A 40 8.96 0.44 -3.91
CA VAL A 40 8.06 0.37 -2.75
C VAL A 40 6.65 0.00 -3.18
N TYR A 41 6.07 -0.94 -2.44
CA TYR A 41 4.78 -1.56 -2.71
C TYR A 41 3.91 -1.55 -1.45
N ALA A 42 2.59 -1.53 -1.62
CA ALA A 42 1.64 -1.54 -0.52
C ALA A 42 0.41 -2.40 -0.82
N GLY A 43 -0.26 -2.87 0.22
CA GLY A 43 -1.51 -3.64 0.15
C GLY A 43 -2.22 -3.71 1.50
N GLY A 44 -3.46 -4.18 1.48
CA GLY A 44 -4.31 -4.27 2.67
C GLY A 44 -4.89 -2.93 3.14
N ASP A 45 -5.21 -2.85 4.42
CA ASP A 45 -5.99 -1.74 4.99
C ASP A 45 -5.32 -0.37 4.86
N LEU A 46 -4.00 -0.31 4.67
CA LEU A 46 -3.27 0.94 4.41
C LEU A 46 -3.57 1.54 3.02
N VAL A 47 -4.17 0.75 2.14
CA VAL A 47 -4.56 1.12 0.78
C VAL A 47 -6.08 1.24 0.65
N THR A 48 -6.82 0.25 1.16
CA THR A 48 -8.28 0.14 0.96
C THR A 48 -9.12 0.68 2.10
N GLY A 49 -8.52 0.85 3.27
CA GLY A 49 -9.21 1.13 4.53
C GLY A 49 -9.65 -0.17 5.17
N ALA A 50 -10.33 -0.09 6.31
CA ALA A 50 -10.82 -1.26 7.02
C ALA A 50 -11.62 -2.19 6.08
N ALA A 51 -11.04 -3.34 5.77
CA ALA A 51 -11.54 -4.28 4.79
C ALA A 51 -11.52 -5.71 5.35
N THR A 52 -11.68 -6.70 4.48
CA THR A 52 -11.60 -8.11 4.89
C THR A 52 -10.16 -8.63 4.84
N VAL A 53 -9.86 -9.61 5.68
CA VAL A 53 -8.56 -10.32 5.67
C VAL A 53 -8.23 -10.90 4.29
N VAL A 54 -9.24 -11.40 3.57
CA VAL A 54 -9.05 -11.97 2.22
C VAL A 54 -8.58 -10.91 1.22
N GLN A 55 -9.11 -9.68 1.31
CA GLN A 55 -8.69 -8.57 0.45
C GLN A 55 -7.25 -8.14 0.77
N ALA A 56 -6.88 -8.11 2.05
CA ALA A 56 -5.51 -7.82 2.46
C ALA A 56 -4.51 -8.87 1.93
N ILE A 57 -4.86 -10.17 2.04
CA ILE A 57 -4.04 -11.26 1.49
C ILE A 57 -3.92 -11.14 -0.04
N ASN A 58 -5.02 -10.83 -0.74
CA ASN A 58 -4.99 -10.66 -2.19
C ASN A 58 -4.08 -9.49 -2.62
N GLY A 59 -4.17 -8.34 -1.93
CA GLY A 59 -3.28 -7.21 -2.15
C GLY A 59 -1.81 -7.58 -1.90
N GLY A 60 -1.54 -8.31 -0.83
CA GLY A 60 -0.20 -8.81 -0.52
C GLY A 60 0.37 -9.75 -1.60
N ARG A 61 -0.45 -10.64 -2.16
CA ARG A 61 -0.04 -11.54 -3.26
C ARG A 61 0.32 -10.75 -4.53
N LYS A 62 -0.50 -9.78 -4.91
CA LYS A 62 -0.21 -8.91 -6.07
C LYS A 62 1.11 -8.15 -5.89
N ALA A 63 1.29 -7.53 -4.73
CA ALA A 63 2.52 -6.82 -4.38
C ALA A 63 3.73 -7.74 -4.43
N ALA A 64 3.65 -8.95 -3.86
CA ALA A 64 4.74 -9.91 -3.88
C ALA A 64 5.14 -10.35 -5.31
N HIS A 65 4.16 -10.60 -6.19
CA HIS A 65 4.43 -10.90 -7.60
C HIS A 65 5.13 -9.74 -8.30
N ALA A 66 4.65 -8.51 -8.13
CA ALA A 66 5.25 -7.33 -8.75
C ALA A 66 6.64 -7.01 -8.21
N ILE A 67 6.89 -7.26 -6.90
CA ILE A 67 8.23 -7.19 -6.30
C ILE A 67 9.15 -8.20 -6.97
N ASN A 68 8.71 -9.46 -7.11
CA ASN A 68 9.52 -10.50 -7.75
C ASN A 68 9.84 -10.15 -9.22
N GLU A 69 8.87 -9.65 -9.98
CA GLU A 69 9.11 -9.18 -11.35
C GLU A 69 10.14 -8.05 -11.37
N TYR A 70 9.99 -7.04 -10.51
CA TYR A 70 10.93 -5.93 -10.41
C TYR A 70 12.35 -6.39 -10.09
N LEU A 71 12.52 -7.27 -9.10
CA LEU A 71 13.84 -7.78 -8.72
C LEU A 71 14.51 -8.62 -9.81
N ASN A 72 13.73 -9.31 -10.65
CA ASN A 72 14.28 -10.05 -11.80
C ASN A 72 14.67 -9.15 -12.98
N THR A 73 14.34 -7.86 -12.93
CA THR A 73 14.71 -6.86 -13.96
C THR A 73 15.87 -5.96 -13.56
N LEU A 74 16.38 -6.12 -12.34
CA LEU A 74 17.59 -5.45 -11.84
C LEU A 74 18.84 -6.19 -12.30
#